data_AF-A0A2R7NGV2-F1
#
_entry.id   AF-A0A2R7NGV2-F1
#
_cell.length_a   1.000
_cell.length_b   1.000
_cell.length_c   1.000
_cell.angle_alpha   90.00
_cell.angle_beta   90.00
_cell.angle_gamma   90.00
#
_symmetry.space_group_name_H-M   'P 1'
#
loop_
_entity.id
_entity.type
_entity.pdbx_description
1 polymer ?
#
loop_
_entity_poly.entity_id
_entity_poly.type
_entity_poly.pdbx_seq_one_letter_code
_entity_poly.pdbx_strand_id
1 'polypeptide(L)'
;MITEEQENKITDYLIAQELSLDILVEIRDHMISQISDIQFNENISFEEAFSKVKESWNGEFKMVNYLLFYPTEIPLIAKKIIQEKYNVLFKKSLMAGVLAFAVNLLLIFISGNQKQYDLFFKLLNGSFVLTTILIWILNYKIWKYIKADFKYKGKSLYTMYQQNLGLMVVCASSMTQVAIRSGHCAYEFFREQNYTDMVGFLMTLILPFVLQVALVFAVFNFIEHKKNLLKMQEFLEPA
;
A
#
# COMPACT_ATOMS: atom_id res chain seq x y z
N MET A 1 9.69 18.76 -21.43
CA MET A 1 10.59 18.39 -20.33
C MET A 1 10.76 19.63 -19.48
N ILE A 2 10.40 19.55 -18.20
CA ILE A 2 10.53 20.67 -17.25
C ILE A 2 12.02 20.87 -16.92
N THR A 3 12.46 22.12 -16.81
CA THR A 3 13.85 22.45 -16.41
C THR A 3 14.01 22.49 -14.90
N GLU A 4 15.24 22.37 -14.40
CA GLU A 4 15.52 22.45 -12.95
C GLU A 4 15.01 23.75 -12.31
N GLU A 5 15.14 24.89 -12.99
CA GLU A 5 14.58 26.16 -12.53
C GLU A 5 13.05 26.13 -12.41
N GLN A 6 12.37 25.44 -13.31
CA GLN A 6 10.92 25.28 -13.28
C GLN A 6 10.48 24.32 -12.17
N GLU A 7 11.24 23.24 -11.93
CA GLU A 7 11.02 22.34 -10.79
C GLU A 7 11.21 23.05 -9.45
N ASN A 8 12.21 23.93 -9.34
CA ASN A 8 12.43 24.75 -8.16
C ASN A 8 11.28 25.73 -7.92
N LYS A 9 10.75 26.39 -8.98
CA LYS A 9 9.55 27.24 -8.87
C LYS A 9 8.33 26.49 -8.35
N ILE A 10 8.10 25.26 -8.83
CA ILE A 10 7.01 24.40 -8.33
C ILE A 10 7.24 24.05 -6.86
N THR A 11 8.48 23.70 -6.53
CA THR A 11 8.87 23.32 -5.17
C THR A 11 8.66 24.47 -4.18
N ASP A 12 9.10 25.69 -4.51
CA ASP A 12 8.92 26.88 -3.68
C ASP A 12 7.45 27.19 -3.42
N TYR A 13 6.60 27.04 -4.44
CA TYR A 13 5.14 27.18 -4.31
C TYR A 13 4.54 26.17 -3.32
N LEU A 14 5.00 24.92 -3.35
CA LEU A 14 4.49 23.85 -2.49
C LEU A 14 5.04 23.94 -1.05
N ILE A 15 6.28 24.41 -0.87
CA ILE A 15 6.85 24.67 0.46
C ILE A 15 6.00 25.71 1.22
N ALA A 16 5.51 26.74 0.51
CA ALA A 16 4.63 27.74 1.09
C ALA A 16 3.27 27.19 1.58
N GLN A 17 2.90 25.96 1.22
CA GLN A 17 1.67 25.29 1.68
C GLN A 17 1.86 24.48 2.97
N GLU A 18 3.04 24.53 3.61
CA GLU A 18 3.36 23.90 4.90
C GLU A 18 3.08 22.37 4.96
N LEU A 19 3.30 21.69 3.83
CA LEU A 19 3.06 20.26 3.67
C LEU A 19 4.14 19.43 4.39
N SER A 20 3.79 18.22 4.86
CA SER A 20 4.81 17.24 5.25
C SER A 20 5.60 16.80 4.01
N LEU A 21 6.90 16.50 4.16
CA LEU A 21 7.77 16.22 3.02
C LEU A 21 7.32 15.04 2.15
N ASP A 22 6.80 13.98 2.75
CA ASP A 22 6.27 12.83 2.03
C ASP A 22 5.09 13.23 1.12
N ILE A 23 4.20 14.06 1.64
CA ILE A 23 3.07 14.63 0.90
C ILE A 23 3.56 15.66 -0.13
N LEU A 24 4.54 16.50 0.22
CA LEU A 24 5.10 17.52 -0.66
C LEU A 24 5.73 16.89 -1.90
N VAL A 25 6.58 15.87 -1.73
CA VAL A 25 7.24 15.18 -2.84
C VAL A 25 6.21 14.52 -3.76
N GLU A 26 5.20 13.85 -3.20
CA GLU A 26 4.15 13.21 -4.01
C GLU A 26 3.29 14.24 -4.76
N ILE A 27 2.92 15.33 -4.09
CA ILE A 27 2.16 16.43 -4.70
C ILE A 27 2.98 17.11 -5.80
N ARG A 28 4.29 17.31 -5.58
CA ARG A 28 5.21 17.89 -6.56
C ARG A 28 5.27 17.06 -7.83
N ASP A 29 5.46 15.75 -7.70
CA ASP A 29 5.49 14.84 -8.85
C ASP A 29 4.17 14.91 -9.65
N HIS A 30 3.03 14.95 -8.96
CA HIS A 30 1.72 15.10 -9.60
C HIS A 30 1.55 16.46 -10.29
N MET A 31 1.99 17.55 -9.66
CA MET A 31 1.93 18.89 -10.25
C MET A 31 2.80 19.00 -11.51
N ILE A 32 4.03 18.47 -11.47
CA ILE A 32 4.93 18.40 -12.63
C ILE A 32 4.30 17.64 -13.79
N SER A 33 3.68 16.48 -13.50
CA SER A 33 2.98 15.68 -14.52
C SER A 33 1.83 16.48 -15.15
N GLN A 34 0.97 17.10 -14.34
CA GLN A 34 -0.17 17.88 -14.84
C GLN A 34 0.27 19.09 -15.67
N ILE A 35 1.31 19.82 -15.23
CA ILE A 35 1.87 20.93 -15.99
C ILE A 35 2.37 20.42 -17.35
N SER A 36 3.14 19.33 -17.36
CA SER A 36 3.68 18.75 -18.59
C SER A 36 2.57 18.33 -19.56
N ASP A 37 1.51 17.71 -19.04
CA ASP A 37 0.35 17.29 -19.85
C ASP A 37 -0.38 18.49 -20.45
N ILE A 38 -0.58 19.57 -19.69
CA ILE A 38 -1.21 20.79 -20.17
C ILE A 38 -0.33 21.48 -21.22
N GLN A 39 0.97 21.61 -20.97
CA GLN A 39 1.91 22.18 -21.94
C GLN A 39 1.88 21.40 -23.26
N PHE A 40 1.82 20.07 -23.19
CA PHE A 40 1.77 19.21 -24.38
C PHE A 40 0.43 19.29 -25.11
N ASN A 41 -0.69 19.16 -24.40
CA ASN A 41 -2.02 19.09 -25.00
C ASN A 41 -2.51 20.44 -25.53
N GLU A 42 -2.17 21.53 -24.85
CA GLU A 42 -2.63 22.87 -25.21
C GLU A 42 -1.55 23.68 -25.96
N ASN A 43 -0.34 23.14 -26.08
CA ASN A 43 0.81 23.79 -26.72
C ASN A 43 1.09 25.20 -26.14
N ILE A 44 1.08 25.30 -24.81
CA ILE A 44 1.29 26.55 -24.06
C ILE A 44 2.62 26.57 -23.30
N SER A 45 3.03 27.77 -22.89
CA SER A 45 4.26 27.94 -22.11
C SER A 45 4.15 27.37 -20.69
N PHE A 46 5.30 27.15 -20.05
CA PHE A 46 5.35 26.67 -18.66
C PHE A 46 4.60 27.61 -17.72
N GLU A 47 4.79 28.92 -17.84
CA GLU A 47 4.19 29.88 -16.92
C GLU A 47 2.66 29.90 -17.04
N GLU A 48 2.13 29.77 -18.26
CA GLU A 48 0.68 29.66 -18.50
C GLU A 48 0.12 28.34 -17.94
N ALA A 49 0.79 27.22 -18.21
CA ALA A 49 0.38 25.91 -17.68
C ALA A 49 0.45 25.88 -16.16
N PHE A 50 1.50 26.43 -15.56
CA PHE A 50 1.66 26.50 -14.11
C PHE A 50 0.59 27.41 -13.48
N SER A 51 0.25 28.54 -14.09
CA SER A 51 -0.86 29.38 -13.64
C SER A 51 -2.19 28.64 -13.65
N LYS A 52 -2.50 27.94 -14.75
CA LYS A 52 -3.72 27.12 -14.86
C LYS A 52 -3.78 26.02 -13.81
N VAL A 53 -2.67 25.35 -13.54
CA VAL A 53 -2.61 24.32 -12.49
C VAL A 53 -2.88 24.93 -11.12
N LYS A 54 -2.23 26.05 -10.77
CA LYS A 54 -2.50 26.77 -9.50
C LYS A 54 -3.97 27.15 -9.34
N GLU A 55 -4.61 27.65 -10.41
CA GLU A 55 -6.04 27.96 -10.40
C GLU A 55 -6.91 26.72 -10.21
N SER A 56 -6.60 25.62 -10.92
CA SER A 56 -7.32 24.35 -10.80
C SER A 56 -7.17 23.70 -9.43
N TRP A 57 -6.10 24.03 -8.70
CA TRP A 57 -5.82 23.55 -7.35
C TRP A 57 -6.32 24.49 -6.25
N ASN A 58 -7.09 25.52 -6.61
CA ASN A 58 -7.70 26.38 -5.61
C ASN A 58 -8.65 25.57 -4.71
N GLY A 59 -8.40 25.62 -3.40
CA GLY A 59 -9.14 24.85 -2.39
C GLY A 59 -8.68 23.40 -2.20
N GLU A 60 -7.75 22.89 -3.02
CA GLU A 60 -7.18 21.54 -2.90
C GLU A 60 -6.26 21.39 -1.68
N PHE A 61 -5.76 22.50 -1.14
CA PHE A 61 -4.97 22.53 0.11
C PHE A 61 -5.81 22.61 1.38
N LYS A 62 -7.15 22.56 1.27
CA LYS A 62 -8.03 22.50 2.43
C LYS A 62 -7.79 21.22 3.22
N MET A 63 -7.57 21.37 4.53
CA MET A 63 -7.35 20.24 5.43
C MET A 63 -8.63 19.41 5.59
N VAL A 64 -8.48 18.09 5.51
CA VAL A 64 -9.55 17.11 5.65
C VAL A 64 -9.09 15.92 6.49
N ASN A 65 -10.06 15.32 7.19
CA ASN A 65 -9.81 14.10 7.95
C ASN A 65 -9.71 12.88 7.03
N TYR A 66 -8.67 12.07 7.24
CA TYR A 66 -8.47 10.79 6.54
C TYR A 66 -8.04 9.67 7.49
N LEU A 67 -8.89 9.41 8.49
CA LEU A 67 -8.64 8.50 9.61
C LEU A 67 -8.25 7.06 9.23
N LEU A 68 -8.59 6.61 8.02
CA LEU A 68 -8.28 5.26 7.57
C LEU A 68 -6.76 5.02 7.45
N PHE A 69 -6.00 6.06 7.12
CA PHE A 69 -4.54 5.97 6.94
C PHE A 69 -3.77 7.10 7.60
N TYR A 70 -4.41 8.21 7.97
CA TYR A 70 -3.77 9.34 8.65
C TYR A 70 -4.57 9.71 9.92
N PRO A 71 -3.94 9.69 11.10
CA PRO A 71 -4.58 10.14 12.34
C PRO A 71 -4.68 11.66 12.41
N THR A 72 -3.93 12.38 11.57
CA THR A 72 -3.93 13.84 11.46
C THR A 72 -4.65 14.27 10.19
N GLU A 73 -5.14 15.51 10.18
CA GLU A 73 -5.69 16.10 8.97
C GLU A 73 -4.61 16.23 7.89
N ILE A 74 -5.02 16.02 6.64
CA ILE A 74 -4.18 16.15 5.45
C ILE A 74 -4.88 17.02 4.41
N PRO A 75 -4.16 17.67 3.49
CA PRO A 75 -4.77 18.37 2.38
C PRO A 75 -5.69 17.47 1.53
N LEU A 76 -6.76 18.05 0.97
CA LEU A 76 -7.70 17.34 0.09
C LEU A 76 -6.99 16.66 -1.09
N ILE A 77 -6.02 17.33 -1.71
CA ILE A 77 -5.24 16.76 -2.81
C ILE A 77 -4.42 15.55 -2.38
N ALA A 78 -3.79 15.61 -1.20
CA ALA A 78 -3.04 14.49 -0.65
C ALA A 78 -3.95 13.28 -0.46
N LYS A 79 -5.15 13.50 0.10
CA LYS A 79 -6.16 12.44 0.24
C LYS A 79 -6.52 11.81 -1.11
N LYS A 80 -6.80 12.62 -2.15
CA LYS A 80 -7.15 12.13 -3.49
C LYS A 80 -6.03 11.30 -4.11
N ILE A 81 -4.79 11.81 -4.07
CA ILE A 81 -3.60 11.12 -4.59
C ILE A 81 -3.39 9.78 -3.87
N ILE A 82 -3.44 9.77 -2.53
CA ILE A 82 -3.26 8.55 -1.73
C ILE A 82 -4.38 7.55 -2.03
N GLN A 83 -5.63 8.00 -2.16
CA GLN A 83 -6.76 7.13 -2.51
C GLN A 83 -6.59 6.50 -3.89
N GLU A 84 -6.19 7.27 -4.89
CA GLU A 84 -5.94 6.76 -6.24
C GLU A 84 -4.85 5.68 -6.22
N LYS A 85 -3.71 5.99 -5.58
CA LYS A 85 -2.59 5.07 -5.42
C LYS A 85 -3.01 3.79 -4.70
N TYR A 86 -3.72 3.91 -3.58
CA TYR A 86 -4.16 2.76 -2.80
C TYR A 86 -5.23 1.94 -3.52
N ASN A 87 -6.10 2.56 -4.32
CA ASN A 87 -7.04 1.83 -5.16
C ASN A 87 -6.31 0.97 -6.20
N VAL A 88 -5.26 1.50 -6.82
CA VAL A 88 -4.43 0.73 -7.76
C VAL A 88 -3.74 -0.44 -7.06
N LEU A 89 -3.13 -0.20 -5.89
CA LEU A 89 -2.48 -1.25 -5.10
C LEU A 89 -3.49 -2.31 -4.65
N PHE A 90 -4.65 -1.89 -4.15
CA PHE A 90 -5.72 -2.77 -3.68
C PHE A 90 -6.26 -3.65 -4.80
N LYS A 91 -6.50 -3.10 -6.01
CA LYS A 91 -6.92 -3.91 -7.17
C LYS A 91 -5.90 -5.01 -7.51
N LYS A 92 -4.60 -4.69 -7.48
CA LYS A 92 -3.53 -5.68 -7.69
C LYS A 92 -3.51 -6.75 -6.60
N SER A 93 -3.66 -6.35 -5.34
CA SER A 93 -3.73 -7.27 -4.20
C SER A 93 -4.96 -8.17 -4.23
N LEU A 94 -6.11 -7.61 -4.62
CA LEU A 94 -7.35 -8.35 -4.79
C LEU A 94 -7.20 -9.41 -5.89
N MET A 95 -6.58 -9.06 -7.01
CA MET A 95 -6.32 -10.02 -8.09
C MET A 95 -5.42 -11.18 -7.62
N ALA A 96 -4.38 -10.89 -6.83
CA ALA A 96 -3.53 -11.91 -6.23
C ALA A 96 -4.31 -12.81 -5.25
N GLY A 97 -5.18 -12.22 -4.42
CA GLY A 97 -6.04 -12.98 -3.50
C GLY A 97 -7.06 -13.85 -4.22
N VAL A 98 -7.68 -13.36 -5.30
CA VAL A 98 -8.62 -14.13 -6.12
C VAL A 98 -7.91 -15.32 -6.77
N LEU A 99 -6.69 -15.12 -7.27
CA LEU A 99 -5.88 -16.21 -7.81
C LEU A 99 -5.56 -17.25 -6.73
N ALA A 100 -5.13 -16.82 -5.54
CA ALA A 100 -4.85 -17.72 -4.42
C ALA A 100 -6.09 -18.46 -3.93
N PHE A 101 -7.25 -17.81 -3.93
CA PHE A 101 -8.54 -18.43 -3.62
C PHE A 101 -8.91 -19.50 -4.63
N ALA A 102 -8.76 -19.23 -5.93
CA ALA A 102 -9.00 -20.21 -6.98
C ALA A 102 -8.06 -21.42 -6.84
N VAL A 103 -6.77 -21.18 -6.55
CA VAL A 103 -5.80 -22.25 -6.26
C VAL A 103 -6.23 -23.05 -5.04
N ASN A 104 -6.68 -22.41 -3.96
CA ASN A 104 -7.17 -23.11 -2.76
C ASN A 104 -8.34 -24.04 -3.08
N LEU A 105 -9.32 -23.58 -3.86
CA LEU A 105 -10.44 -24.43 -4.29
C LEU A 105 -9.97 -25.61 -5.13
N LEU A 106 -9.05 -25.42 -6.07
CA LEU A 106 -8.47 -26.52 -6.86
C LEU A 106 -7.75 -27.54 -5.97
N LEU A 107 -7.00 -27.08 -4.96
CA LEU A 107 -6.31 -27.95 -4.02
C LEU A 107 -7.28 -28.82 -3.22
N ILE A 108 -8.47 -28.33 -2.88
CA ILE A 108 -9.52 -29.13 -2.23
C ILE A 108 -9.92 -30.32 -3.11
N PHE A 109 -10.14 -30.09 -4.40
CA PHE A 109 -10.62 -31.13 -5.32
C PHE A 109 -9.53 -32.12 -5.75
N ILE A 110 -8.27 -31.68 -5.83
CA ILE A 110 -7.12 -32.52 -6.18
C ILE A 110 -6.64 -33.37 -5.00
N SER A 111 -6.89 -32.93 -3.76
CA SER A 111 -6.46 -33.68 -2.57
C SER A 111 -7.17 -35.04 -2.48
N GLY A 112 -6.40 -36.11 -2.33
CA GLY A 112 -6.93 -37.47 -2.18
C GLY A 112 -7.50 -37.76 -0.79
N ASN A 113 -7.09 -37.00 0.23
CA ASN A 113 -7.62 -37.09 1.58
C ASN A 113 -7.45 -35.76 2.34
N GLN A 114 -8.10 -35.66 3.50
CA GLN A 114 -8.07 -34.48 4.37
C GLN A 114 -6.65 -34.09 4.82
N LYS A 115 -5.79 -35.07 5.16
CA LYS A 115 -4.40 -34.78 5.59
C LYS A 115 -3.57 -34.13 4.49
N GLN A 116 -3.77 -34.57 3.25
CA GLN A 116 -3.12 -33.98 2.08
C GLN A 116 -3.59 -32.55 1.83
N TYR A 117 -4.91 -32.30 1.93
CA TYR A 117 -5.43 -30.95 1.81
C TYR A 117 -4.91 -30.04 2.92
N ASP A 118 -4.89 -30.51 4.17
CA ASP A 118 -4.35 -29.76 5.29
C ASP A 118 -2.89 -29.35 5.06
N LEU A 119 -2.07 -30.24 4.49
CA LEU A 119 -0.70 -29.90 4.11
C LEU A 119 -0.67 -28.80 3.04
N PHE A 120 -1.47 -28.92 1.98
CA PHE A 120 -1.54 -27.93 0.90
C PHE A 120 -2.06 -26.57 1.39
N PHE A 121 -3.08 -26.56 2.24
CA PHE A 121 -3.61 -25.36 2.87
C PHE A 121 -2.54 -24.63 3.69
N LYS A 122 -1.77 -25.37 4.50
CA LYS A 122 -0.68 -24.81 5.29
C LYS A 122 0.45 -24.28 4.41
N LEU A 123 0.82 -25.00 3.35
CA LEU A 123 1.85 -24.57 2.41
C LEU A 123 1.45 -23.30 1.64
N LEU A 124 0.22 -23.24 1.13
CA LEU A 124 -0.30 -22.08 0.43
C LEU A 124 -0.33 -20.86 1.34
N ASN A 125 -0.92 -20.97 2.53
CA ASN A 125 -1.01 -19.84 3.45
C ASN A 125 0.35 -19.46 4.05
N GLY A 126 1.19 -20.46 4.35
CA GLY A 126 2.55 -20.28 4.84
C GLY A 126 3.48 -19.62 3.83
N SER A 127 3.28 -19.83 2.51
CA SER A 127 4.11 -19.19 1.50
C SER A 127 3.94 -17.66 1.51
N PHE A 128 2.73 -17.14 1.75
CA PHE A 128 2.52 -15.69 1.89
C PHE A 128 3.28 -15.09 3.08
N VAL A 129 3.26 -15.79 4.22
CA VAL A 129 4.03 -15.39 5.41
C VAL A 129 5.53 -15.41 5.09
N LEU A 130 6.01 -16.51 4.52
CA LEU A 130 7.43 -16.67 4.16
C LEU A 130 7.89 -15.59 3.18
N THR A 131 7.13 -15.33 2.12
CA THR A 131 7.43 -14.27 1.16
C THR A 131 7.49 -12.91 1.83
N THR A 132 6.57 -12.60 2.75
CA THR A 132 6.58 -11.32 3.48
C THR A 132 7.82 -11.19 4.35
N ILE A 133 8.18 -12.24 5.09
CA ILE A 133 9.39 -12.26 5.94
C ILE A 133 10.64 -12.10 5.07
N LEU A 134 10.73 -12.81 3.94
CA LEU A 134 11.85 -12.71 3.01
C LEU A 134 11.98 -11.28 2.47
N ILE A 135 10.89 -10.66 2.03
CA ILE A 135 10.90 -9.27 1.57
C ILE A 135 11.39 -8.35 2.68
N TRP A 136 10.94 -8.56 3.92
CA TRP A 136 11.35 -7.72 5.04
C TRP A 136 12.85 -7.87 5.38
N ILE A 137 13.37 -9.09 5.40
CA ILE A 137 14.79 -9.39 5.65
C ILE A 137 15.69 -8.86 4.54
N LEU A 138 15.33 -9.10 3.27
CA LEU A 138 16.11 -8.61 2.11
C LEU A 138 16.18 -7.08 2.06
N ASN A 139 15.23 -6.40 2.72
CA ASN A 139 15.20 -4.95 2.84
C ASN A 139 15.63 -4.46 4.24
N TYR A 140 16.53 -5.19 4.92
CA TYR A 140 17.01 -4.84 6.28
C TYR A 140 17.58 -3.42 6.40
N LYS A 141 18.16 -2.87 5.33
CA LYS A 141 18.70 -1.50 5.33
C LYS A 141 17.64 -0.44 5.68
N ILE A 142 16.36 -0.74 5.42
CA ILE A 142 15.25 0.18 5.71
C ILE A 142 14.86 0.13 7.19
N TRP A 143 15.39 -0.82 7.98
CA TRP A 143 15.09 -0.94 9.40
C TRP A 143 15.56 0.27 10.21
N LYS A 144 16.61 0.97 9.74
CA LYS A 144 17.08 2.21 10.39
C LYS A 144 16.04 3.34 10.37
N TYR A 145 15.13 3.34 9.40
CA TYR A 145 14.04 4.31 9.29
C TYR A 145 12.77 3.91 10.09
N ILE A 146 12.78 2.75 10.76
CA ILE A 146 11.66 2.27 11.59
C ILE A 146 11.64 2.95 12.95
N LYS A 147 12.80 3.42 13.45
CA LYS A 147 12.86 4.09 14.74
C LYS A 147 11.94 5.31 14.74
N ALA A 148 10.98 5.32 15.66
CA ALA A 148 10.19 6.50 15.97
C ALA A 148 11.17 7.61 16.39
N ASP A 149 11.41 8.57 15.51
CA ASP A 149 12.23 9.72 15.86
C ASP A 149 11.39 10.64 16.74
N PHE A 150 11.33 10.31 18.04
CA PHE A 150 10.60 11.05 19.06
C PHE A 150 11.07 12.50 19.19
N LYS A 151 12.27 12.82 18.67
CA LYS A 151 12.84 14.16 18.66
C LYS A 151 12.06 15.13 17.74
N TYR A 152 11.35 14.62 16.75
CA TYR A 152 10.59 15.41 15.77
C TYR A 152 9.09 15.10 15.80
N LYS A 153 8.54 14.73 16.97
CA LYS A 153 7.07 14.69 17.18
C LYS A 153 6.45 16.01 16.69
N GLY A 154 5.64 15.93 15.62
CA GLY A 154 5.00 17.09 14.98
C GLY A 154 5.70 17.65 13.73
N LYS A 155 6.90 17.17 13.36
CA LYS A 155 7.63 17.57 12.14
C LYS A 155 8.14 16.39 11.28
N SER A 156 7.84 15.16 11.67
CA SER A 156 8.47 13.95 11.13
C SER A 156 7.72 13.32 9.96
N LEU A 157 8.15 13.72 8.77
CA LEU A 157 8.31 13.09 7.43
C LEU A 157 8.12 11.56 7.25
N TYR A 158 7.91 10.76 8.31
CA TYR A 158 8.06 9.29 8.30
C TYR A 158 6.84 8.51 8.84
N THR A 159 5.72 9.20 9.11
CA THR A 159 4.51 8.61 9.71
C THR A 159 3.85 7.57 8.81
N MET A 160 3.79 7.82 7.50
CA MET A 160 3.19 6.87 6.54
C MET A 160 3.96 5.53 6.50
N TYR A 161 5.29 5.57 6.64
CA TYR A 161 6.13 4.36 6.67
C TYR A 161 5.80 3.48 7.87
N GLN A 162 5.78 4.10 9.05
CA GLN A 162 5.61 3.43 10.33
C GLN A 162 4.23 2.78 10.43
N GLN A 163 3.21 3.45 9.91
CA GLN A 163 1.84 2.92 9.86
C GLN A 163 1.72 1.71 8.92
N ASN A 164 2.30 1.79 7.73
CA ASN A 164 2.27 0.68 6.75
C ASN A 164 3.05 -0.54 7.22
N LEU A 165 4.16 -0.33 7.95
CA LEU A 165 4.87 -1.42 8.63
C LEU A 165 4.04 -2.05 9.74
N GLY A 166 3.35 -1.26 10.55
CA GLY A 166 2.43 -1.76 11.57
C GLY A 166 1.36 -2.68 10.94
N LEU A 167 0.74 -2.23 9.84
CA LEU A 167 -0.21 -3.05 9.08
C LEU A 167 0.42 -4.37 8.60
N MET A 168 1.63 -4.33 8.04
CA MET A 168 2.33 -5.54 7.58
C MET A 168 2.57 -6.53 8.72
N VAL A 169 3.03 -6.06 9.89
CA VAL A 169 3.29 -6.92 11.05
C VAL A 169 1.99 -7.56 11.55
N VAL A 170 0.90 -6.78 11.66
CA VAL A 170 -0.41 -7.29 12.09
C VAL A 170 -0.91 -8.35 11.09
N CYS A 171 -0.91 -8.06 9.79
CA CYS A 171 -1.35 -9.00 8.76
C CYS A 171 -0.50 -10.28 8.74
N ALA A 172 0.83 -10.17 8.83
CA ALA A 172 1.72 -11.32 8.85
C ALA A 172 1.50 -12.20 10.11
N SER A 173 1.29 -11.57 11.26
CA SER A 173 1.01 -12.26 12.53
C SER A 173 -0.32 -13.01 12.46
N SER A 174 -1.39 -12.35 12.00
CA SER A 174 -2.70 -12.99 11.80
C SER A 174 -2.65 -14.12 10.77
N MET A 175 -1.91 -13.92 9.67
CA MET A 175 -1.75 -14.94 8.63
C MET A 175 -0.96 -16.16 9.13
N THR A 176 0.02 -15.96 10.02
CA THR A 176 0.73 -17.07 10.68
C THR A 176 -0.21 -17.94 11.50
N GLN A 177 -1.17 -17.33 12.21
CA GLN A 177 -2.18 -18.11 12.95
C GLN A 177 -3.06 -18.95 12.01
N VAL A 178 -3.40 -18.42 10.83
CA VAL A 178 -4.13 -19.17 9.80
C VAL A 178 -3.28 -20.31 9.23
N ALA A 179 -2.01 -20.05 8.91
CA ALA A 179 -1.11 -21.03 8.30
C ALA A 179 -0.80 -22.23 9.20
N ILE A 180 -1.01 -22.13 10.52
CA ILE A 180 -0.82 -23.24 11.47
C ILE A 180 -2.12 -24.05 11.65
N ARG A 181 -3.29 -23.47 11.35
CA ARG A 181 -4.59 -24.15 11.46
C ARG A 181 -4.79 -25.20 10.38
N SER A 182 -5.75 -26.10 10.62
CA SER A 182 -6.21 -27.10 9.65
C SER A 182 -7.29 -26.51 8.73
N GLY A 183 -7.31 -26.94 7.47
CA GLY A 183 -8.33 -26.59 6.50
C GLY A 183 -9.54 -27.53 6.53
N HIS A 184 -9.58 -28.53 7.41
CA HIS A 184 -10.56 -29.62 7.41
C HIS A 184 -12.01 -29.21 7.12
N CYS A 185 -12.55 -28.15 7.73
CA CYS A 185 -13.93 -27.71 7.49
C CYS A 185 -14.22 -27.44 6.00
N ALA A 186 -13.26 -26.90 5.24
CA ALA A 186 -13.42 -26.69 3.80
C ALA A 186 -13.40 -28.02 3.02
N TYR A 187 -12.55 -28.97 3.43
CA TYR A 187 -12.50 -30.29 2.81
C TYR A 187 -13.79 -31.08 3.06
N GLU A 188 -14.24 -31.15 4.32
CA GLU A 188 -15.47 -31.83 4.72
C GLU A 188 -16.70 -31.27 3.99
N PHE A 189 -16.79 -29.95 3.85
CA PHE A 189 -17.88 -29.29 3.14
C PHE A 189 -17.95 -29.67 1.64
N PHE A 190 -16.81 -29.59 0.92
CA PHE A 190 -16.80 -29.81 -0.52
C PHE A 190 -16.66 -31.27 -0.94
N ARG A 191 -15.91 -32.08 -0.19
CA ARG A 191 -15.58 -33.47 -0.56
C ARG A 191 -16.45 -34.50 0.16
N GLU A 192 -16.80 -34.24 1.41
CA GLU A 192 -17.57 -35.19 2.24
C GLU A 192 -19.04 -34.81 2.36
N GLN A 193 -19.44 -33.64 1.83
CA GLN A 193 -20.80 -33.10 1.88
C GLN A 193 -21.34 -32.98 3.32
N ASN A 194 -20.44 -32.74 4.27
CA ASN A 194 -20.79 -32.51 5.67
C ASN A 194 -20.99 -31.01 5.92
N TYR A 195 -22.22 -30.61 6.23
CA TYR A 195 -22.64 -29.22 6.38
C TYR A 195 -22.82 -28.79 7.84
N THR A 196 -22.34 -29.58 8.80
CA THR A 196 -22.56 -29.32 10.24
C THR A 196 -21.83 -28.06 10.74
N ASP A 197 -20.62 -27.78 10.25
CA ASP A 197 -19.82 -26.61 10.66
C ASP A 197 -19.70 -25.55 9.56
N MET A 198 -20.84 -24.90 9.25
CA MET A 198 -20.89 -23.82 8.26
C MET A 198 -20.02 -22.62 8.64
N VAL A 199 -19.87 -22.34 9.94
CA VAL A 199 -19.06 -21.22 10.44
C VAL A 199 -17.57 -21.52 10.25
N GLY A 200 -17.11 -22.73 10.61
CA GLY A 200 -15.75 -23.19 10.37
C GLY A 200 -15.40 -23.21 8.88
N PHE A 201 -16.35 -23.62 8.02
CA PHE A 201 -16.21 -23.52 6.57
C PHE A 201 -15.99 -22.08 6.09
N LEU A 202 -16.86 -21.14 6.48
CA LEU A 202 -16.72 -19.74 6.08
C LEU A 202 -15.40 -19.15 6.57
N MET A 203 -14.98 -19.51 7.79
CA MET A 203 -13.71 -19.08 8.36
C MET A 203 -12.50 -19.68 7.65
N THR A 204 -12.55 -20.93 7.18
CA THR A 204 -11.44 -21.57 6.44
C THR A 204 -11.30 -21.07 5.00
N LEU A 205 -12.30 -20.36 4.46
CA LEU A 205 -12.24 -19.75 3.13
C LEU A 205 -12.05 -18.23 3.16
N ILE A 206 -12.92 -17.51 3.88
CA ILE A 206 -12.99 -16.05 3.83
C ILE A 206 -11.82 -15.42 4.58
N LEU A 207 -11.50 -15.90 5.78
CA LEU A 207 -10.43 -15.30 6.59
C LEU A 207 -9.07 -15.40 5.89
N PRO A 208 -8.62 -16.57 5.36
CA PRO A 208 -7.38 -16.63 4.60
C PRO A 208 -7.39 -15.72 3.37
N PHE A 209 -8.49 -15.66 2.62
CA PHE A 209 -8.62 -14.78 1.46
C PHE A 209 -8.42 -13.31 1.83
N VAL A 210 -9.14 -12.82 2.85
CA VAL A 210 -9.02 -11.43 3.32
C VAL A 210 -7.60 -11.14 3.79
N LEU A 211 -6.99 -12.04 4.55
CA LEU A 211 -5.63 -11.87 5.05
C LEU A 211 -4.58 -11.92 3.94
N GLN A 212 -4.75 -12.77 2.92
CA GLN A 212 -3.87 -12.80 1.74
C GLN A 212 -3.93 -11.47 0.99
N VAL A 213 -5.13 -10.95 0.72
CA VAL A 213 -5.30 -9.64 0.07
C VAL A 213 -4.66 -8.53 0.90
N ALA A 214 -4.93 -8.50 2.21
CA ALA A 214 -4.38 -7.49 3.11
C ALA A 214 -2.84 -7.55 3.20
N LEU A 215 -2.27 -8.76 3.24
CA LEU A 215 -0.83 -8.96 3.34
C LEU A 215 -0.12 -8.57 2.04
N VAL A 216 -0.67 -8.93 0.87
CA VAL A 216 -0.15 -8.48 -0.43
C VAL A 216 -0.24 -6.96 -0.55
N PHE A 217 -1.36 -6.37 -0.11
CA PHE A 217 -1.51 -4.91 -0.06
C PHE A 217 -0.46 -4.25 0.83
N ALA A 218 -0.21 -4.78 2.03
CA ALA A 218 0.82 -4.27 2.93
C ALA A 218 2.22 -4.38 2.32
N VAL A 219 2.53 -5.48 1.63
CA VAL A 219 3.80 -5.67 0.91
C VAL A 219 3.97 -4.66 -0.23
N PHE A 220 2.94 -4.45 -1.05
CA PHE A 220 3.01 -3.45 -2.12
C PHE A 220 3.18 -2.04 -1.58
N ASN A 221 2.47 -1.69 -0.50
CA ASN A 221 2.66 -0.40 0.18
C ASN A 221 4.09 -0.22 0.68
N PHE A 222 4.69 -1.26 1.26
CA PHE A 222 6.08 -1.20 1.71
C PHE A 222 7.07 -0.99 0.56
N ILE A 223 6.89 -1.69 -0.56
CA ILE A 223 7.75 -1.52 -1.74
C ILE A 223 7.63 -0.11 -2.30
N GLU A 224 6.42 0.42 -2.38
CA GLU A 224 6.17 1.76 -2.90
C GLU A 224 6.74 2.83 -1.97
N HIS A 225 6.59 2.65 -0.66
CA HIS A 225 7.19 3.54 0.32
C HIS A 225 8.71 3.52 0.28
N LYS A 226 9.34 2.36 0.05
CA LYS A 226 10.80 2.27 -0.18
C LYS A 226 11.24 3.18 -1.32
N LYS A 227 10.47 3.26 -2.42
CA LYS A 227 10.79 4.15 -3.55
C LYS A 227 10.66 5.61 -3.14
N ASN A 228 9.59 5.96 -2.42
CA ASN A 228 9.39 7.33 -1.94
C ASN A 228 10.50 7.76 -0.95
N LEU A 229 11.01 6.84 -0.11
CA LEU A 229 12.17 7.13 0.76
C LEU A 229 13.43 7.51 0.00
N LEU A 230 13.68 6.91 -1.16
CA LEU A 230 14.82 7.28 -2.00
C LEU A 230 14.61 8.67 -2.62
N LYS A 231 13.40 8.95 -3.14
CA LYS A 231 13.04 10.27 -3.67
C LYS A 231 13.14 11.38 -2.63
N MET A 232 12.72 11.10 -1.39
CA MET A 232 12.85 12.06 -0.29
C MET A 232 14.31 12.32 0.09
N GLN A 233 15.21 11.34 -0.06
CA GLN A 233 16.65 11.55 0.16
C GLN A 233 17.24 12.45 -0.92
N GLU A 234 16.91 12.20 -2.19
CA GLU A 234 17.29 13.06 -3.31
C GLU A 234 16.80 14.50 -3.11
N PHE A 235 15.59 14.67 -2.56
CA PHE A 235 15.04 16.00 -2.24
C PHE A 235 15.79 16.73 -1.10
N LEU A 236 16.40 15.98 -0.18
CA LEU A 236 17.09 16.53 1.00
C LEU A 236 18.60 16.69 0.81
N GLU A 237 19.17 16.11 -0.25
CA GLU A 237 20.57 16.34 -0.60
C GLU A 237 20.74 17.77 -1.14
N PRO A 238 21.68 18.57 -0.60
CA PRO A 238 21.92 19.91 -1.12
C PRO A 238 22.45 19.81 -2.56
N ALA A 239 21.85 20.59 -3.46
CA ALA A 239 22.33 20.83 -4.82
C ALA A 239 23.75 21.43 -4.82
#